data_AF-A0A2G5TQU3-F1
#
_entry.id   AF-A0A2G5TQU3-F1
#
_cell.length_a   1.000
_cell.length_b   1.000
_cell.length_c   1.000
_cell.angle_alpha   90.00
_cell.angle_beta   90.00
_cell.angle_gamma   90.00
#
_symmetry.space_group_name_H-M   'P 1'
#
loop_
_entity.id
_entity.type
_entity.pdbx_description
1 polymer ?
#
loop_
_entity_poly.entity_id
_entity_poly.type
_entity_poly.pdbx_seq_one_letter_code
_entity_poly.pdbx_strand_id
1 'polypeptide(L)'
;MTSDMSDVIRFISDRIGDYDKPEYLNKWAEKAMKELPSFRYSMSSRDLGRRRWKRKAKSLSDKIGRVLNKVEKVEGFSLMEKLQLAFIFSRSVSDEFVQMLKNAKFEINQDEKKRIRRFSTEDGSIFRFSDHNPNFKYFEGVLCMNGFSDRIKREKEQDHQDVEYDNPGPEITERAEPMEEMQEEIDEEVIEDPTEDIPEELKPKQEVDDYSDFGEDFRQGAFNGHIDYEDLDAQQFDYPGFPQTARPETSIRVQKRRQSSSTDRGKRAKTDSIENSSNQNGSMPLEAAPANALSTIETTSRITTPDEPKINVLSLLTHIETIAMYYDLENLEKKASLAIKKMKDSEENKTLSVKKFSYLIIASLISIEENRIRQTESSISLKSILKHLKLFLIRPLGSEEAMEFISRKIREFENEDYGVPPNLFSDSLTSLMIATGFYNQLE
;
A
#
# COMPACT_ATOMS: atom_id res chain seq x y z
N MET A 1 -10.35 -26.35 19.02
CA MET A 1 -10.62 -25.26 18.05
C MET A 1 -11.93 -25.59 17.34
N THR A 2 -12.84 -24.64 17.11
CA THR A 2 -14.06 -24.93 16.32
C THR A 2 -13.69 -25.06 14.83
N SER A 3 -14.41 -25.89 14.06
CA SER A 3 -14.15 -26.06 12.62
C SER A 3 -14.06 -24.70 11.91
N ASP A 4 -15.03 -23.82 12.16
CA ASP A 4 -15.09 -22.46 11.60
C ASP A 4 -13.82 -21.64 11.86
N MET A 5 -13.13 -21.85 12.99
CA MET A 5 -11.92 -21.10 13.33
C MET A 5 -10.70 -21.63 12.57
N SER A 6 -10.64 -22.95 12.37
CA SER A 6 -9.60 -23.58 11.56
C SER A 6 -9.69 -23.07 10.13
N ASP A 7 -10.90 -23.00 9.57
CA ASP A 7 -11.12 -22.49 8.20
C ASP A 7 -10.69 -21.04 8.04
N VAL A 8 -10.96 -20.20 9.06
CA VAL A 8 -10.53 -18.79 9.04
C VAL A 8 -9.02 -18.65 9.13
N ILE A 9 -8.36 -19.42 9.99
CA ILE A 9 -6.91 -19.35 10.11
C ILE A 9 -6.24 -19.92 8.85
N ARG A 10 -6.81 -20.97 8.24
CA ARG A 10 -6.37 -21.50 6.96
C ARG A 10 -6.49 -20.45 5.86
N PHE A 11 -7.66 -19.81 5.75
CA PHE A 11 -7.90 -18.72 4.81
C PHE A 11 -6.88 -17.57 4.94
N ILE A 12 -6.48 -17.25 6.18
CA ILE A 12 -5.46 -16.23 6.42
C ILE A 12 -4.08 -16.77 6.00
N SER A 13 -3.69 -17.96 6.46
CA SER A 13 -2.40 -18.60 6.18
C SER A 13 -2.11 -18.68 4.68
N ASP A 14 -3.09 -19.18 3.90
CA ASP A 14 -2.96 -19.38 2.46
C ASP A 14 -2.71 -18.08 1.69
N ARG A 15 -3.10 -16.94 2.26
CA ARG A 15 -2.99 -15.61 1.63
C ARG A 15 -1.89 -14.75 2.21
N ILE A 16 -1.30 -15.18 3.32
CA ILE A 16 -0.30 -14.40 4.04
C ILE A 16 1.08 -14.47 3.37
N GLY A 17 1.33 -15.54 2.61
CA GLY A 17 2.56 -15.74 1.86
C GLY A 17 2.82 -14.62 0.85
N ASP A 18 1.77 -14.22 0.13
CA ASP A 18 1.81 -13.22 -0.94
C ASP A 18 1.57 -11.78 -0.45
N TYR A 19 1.32 -11.60 0.84
CA TYR A 19 0.89 -10.31 1.38
C TYR A 19 2.07 -9.41 1.72
N ASP A 20 2.18 -8.29 0.99
CA ASP A 20 3.24 -7.28 1.10
C ASP A 20 2.92 -6.18 2.12
N LYS A 21 1.63 -5.96 2.43
CA LYS A 21 1.17 -4.89 3.32
C LYS A 21 0.64 -5.46 4.63
N PRO A 22 1.14 -5.08 5.81
CA PRO A 22 0.49 -5.41 7.08
C PRO A 22 -0.99 -5.01 7.12
N GLU A 23 -1.85 -5.98 7.41
CA GLU A 23 -3.25 -5.72 7.75
C GLU A 23 -3.54 -6.13 9.19
N TYR A 24 -4.41 -5.35 9.85
CA TYR A 24 -4.92 -5.72 11.17
C TYR A 24 -5.66 -7.05 11.10
N LEU A 25 -5.55 -7.87 12.14
CA LEU A 25 -6.31 -9.12 12.26
C LEU A 25 -7.83 -8.91 12.09
N ASN A 26 -8.35 -7.74 12.46
CA ASN A 26 -9.75 -7.35 12.21
C ASN A 26 -10.06 -7.23 10.72
N LYS A 27 -9.14 -6.74 9.88
CA LYS A 27 -9.31 -6.69 8.42
C LYS A 27 -9.32 -8.08 7.79
N TRP A 28 -8.43 -8.95 8.26
CA TRP A 28 -8.44 -10.36 7.89
C TRP A 28 -9.74 -11.06 8.29
N ALA A 29 -10.23 -10.81 9.51
CA ALA A 29 -11.53 -11.31 9.96
C ALA A 29 -12.69 -10.77 9.10
N GLU A 30 -12.68 -9.47 8.74
CA GLU A 30 -13.67 -8.89 7.82
C GLU A 30 -13.63 -9.56 6.44
N LYS A 31 -12.44 -9.83 5.88
CA LYS A 31 -12.28 -10.52 4.59
C LYS A 31 -12.75 -11.97 4.66
N ALA A 32 -12.29 -12.73 5.66
CA ALA A 32 -12.69 -14.12 5.88
C ALA A 32 -14.21 -14.26 5.99
N MET A 33 -14.87 -13.37 6.75
CA MET A 33 -16.32 -13.37 6.89
C MET A 33 -17.08 -13.07 5.59
N LYS A 34 -16.49 -12.35 4.63
CA LYS A 34 -17.12 -12.08 3.32
C LYS A 34 -16.99 -13.26 2.37
N GLU A 35 -15.85 -13.93 2.42
CA GLU A 35 -15.45 -14.87 1.39
C GLU A 35 -15.77 -16.32 1.74
N LEU A 36 -15.61 -16.71 3.01
CA LEU A 36 -15.84 -18.08 3.45
C LEU A 36 -17.35 -18.44 3.43
N PRO A 37 -17.74 -19.57 2.81
CA PRO A 37 -19.13 -20.02 2.75
C PRO A 37 -19.77 -20.21 4.13
N SER A 38 -19.01 -20.67 5.13
CA SER A 38 -19.47 -20.88 6.50
C SER A 38 -20.03 -19.60 7.14
N PHE A 39 -19.52 -18.43 6.73
CA PHE A 39 -20.02 -17.15 7.20
C PHE A 39 -21.15 -16.58 6.33
N ARG A 40 -21.32 -17.00 5.07
CA ARG A 40 -22.38 -16.44 4.19
C ARG A 40 -23.78 -16.71 4.71
N TYR A 41 -24.05 -17.89 5.25
CA TYR A 41 -25.37 -18.27 5.75
C TYR A 41 -25.78 -17.53 7.03
N SER A 42 -24.82 -17.08 7.86
CA SER A 42 -25.12 -16.23 9.02
C SER A 42 -25.50 -14.79 8.64
N MET A 43 -25.47 -14.43 7.35
CA MET A 43 -25.42 -13.04 6.88
C MET A 43 -26.51 -12.71 5.84
N SER A 44 -27.53 -13.57 5.66
CA SER A 44 -28.61 -13.39 4.69
C SER A 44 -29.64 -12.30 5.04
N SER A 45 -29.57 -11.69 6.22
CA SER A 45 -30.44 -10.55 6.55
C SER A 45 -29.83 -9.26 5.99
N ARG A 46 -30.54 -8.64 5.03
CA ARG A 46 -30.30 -7.29 4.50
C ARG A 46 -30.23 -6.20 5.59
N ASP A 47 -30.53 -6.52 6.85
CA ASP A 47 -30.60 -5.59 7.98
C ASP A 47 -29.43 -5.68 8.98
N LEU A 48 -28.38 -6.46 8.68
CA LEU A 48 -27.14 -6.41 9.47
C LEU A 48 -26.35 -5.13 9.15
N GLY A 49 -26.84 -4.00 9.68
CA GLY A 49 -26.22 -2.69 9.52
C GLY A 49 -24.71 -2.74 9.76
N ARG A 50 -23.96 -1.91 9.02
CA ARG A 50 -22.48 -1.83 9.00
C ARG A 50 -21.83 -1.91 10.40
N ARG A 51 -22.50 -1.40 11.44
CA ARG A 51 -22.05 -1.46 12.84
C ARG A 51 -22.05 -2.88 13.43
N ARG A 52 -23.06 -3.71 13.16
CA ARG A 52 -23.14 -5.09 13.67
C ARG A 52 -22.13 -5.99 12.97
N TRP A 53 -21.89 -5.77 11.67
CA TRP A 53 -20.80 -6.42 10.93
C TRP A 53 -19.44 -6.19 11.60
N LYS A 54 -19.07 -4.92 11.81
CA LYS A 54 -17.78 -4.56 12.44
C LYS A 54 -17.61 -5.17 13.83
N ARG A 55 -18.69 -5.25 14.62
CA ARG A 55 -18.67 -5.90 15.95
C ARG A 55 -18.41 -7.41 15.85
N LYS A 56 -19.04 -8.10 14.90
CA LYS A 56 -18.79 -9.53 14.66
C LYS A 56 -17.36 -9.78 14.19
N ALA A 57 -16.86 -8.99 13.24
CA ALA A 57 -15.48 -9.12 12.74
C ALA A 57 -14.45 -8.86 13.86
N LYS A 58 -14.69 -7.85 14.71
CA LYS A 58 -13.87 -7.61 15.91
C LYS A 58 -13.89 -8.82 16.85
N SER A 59 -15.07 -9.35 17.16
CA SER A 59 -15.20 -10.54 18.02
C SER A 59 -14.49 -11.76 17.44
N LEU A 60 -14.57 -11.97 16.13
CA LEU A 60 -13.85 -13.03 15.44
C LEU A 60 -12.33 -12.81 15.51
N SER A 61 -11.86 -11.59 15.25
CA SER A 61 -10.46 -11.20 15.42
C SER A 61 -9.94 -11.45 16.83
N ASP A 62 -10.72 -11.14 17.88
CA ASP A 62 -10.32 -11.40 19.27
C ASP A 62 -10.20 -12.90 19.54
N LYS A 63 -11.11 -13.71 18.98
CA LYS A 63 -11.03 -15.18 19.06
C LYS A 63 -9.80 -15.73 18.33
N ILE A 64 -9.52 -15.27 17.11
CA ILE A 64 -8.32 -15.67 16.37
C ILE A 64 -7.08 -15.26 17.16
N GLY A 65 -7.04 -14.05 17.72
CA GLY A 65 -5.92 -13.57 18.54
C GLY A 65 -5.63 -14.48 19.73
N ARG A 66 -6.68 -14.94 20.44
CA ARG A 66 -6.53 -15.89 21.55
C ARG A 66 -5.96 -17.24 21.11
N VAL A 67 -6.35 -17.72 19.94
CA VAL A 67 -5.82 -18.96 19.36
C VAL A 67 -4.35 -18.78 18.99
N LEU A 68 -4.01 -17.68 18.31
CA LEU A 68 -2.64 -17.40 17.86
C LEU A 68 -1.67 -17.07 19.00
N ASN A 69 -2.16 -16.73 20.20
CA ASN A 69 -1.32 -16.66 21.40
C ASN A 69 -0.77 -18.05 21.83
N LYS A 70 -1.33 -19.13 21.27
CA LYS A 70 -0.89 -20.52 21.46
C LYS A 70 -0.64 -21.17 20.09
N VAL A 71 0.01 -20.44 19.18
CA VAL A 71 0.22 -20.81 17.78
C VAL A 71 0.90 -22.18 17.63
N GLU A 72 1.75 -22.55 18.59
CA GLU A 72 2.45 -23.82 18.65
C GLU A 72 1.48 -25.01 18.71
N LYS A 73 0.34 -24.85 19.39
CA LYS A 73 -0.69 -25.88 19.60
C LYS A 73 -1.72 -25.94 18.47
N VAL A 74 -1.60 -25.11 17.44
CA VAL A 74 -2.54 -25.12 16.32
C VAL A 74 -2.23 -26.33 15.43
N GLU A 75 -3.15 -27.28 15.35
CA GLU A 75 -3.00 -28.49 14.55
C GLU A 75 -3.29 -28.25 13.07
N GLY A 76 -2.68 -29.06 12.19
CA GLY A 76 -2.88 -28.98 10.74
C GLY A 76 -2.05 -27.94 10.01
N PHE A 77 -1.26 -27.11 10.71
CA PHE A 77 -0.39 -26.11 10.09
C PHE A 77 1.08 -26.55 10.17
N SER A 78 1.82 -26.30 9.09
CA SER A 78 3.27 -26.47 9.05
C SER A 78 3.97 -25.51 10.00
N LEU A 79 5.22 -25.82 10.36
CA LEU A 79 6.02 -24.97 11.25
C LEU A 79 6.24 -23.57 10.65
N MET A 80 6.39 -23.48 9.33
CA MET A 80 6.55 -22.21 8.61
C MET A 80 5.28 -21.35 8.64
N GLU A 81 4.10 -21.95 8.42
CA GLU A 81 2.83 -21.23 8.52
C GLU A 81 2.61 -20.68 9.92
N LYS A 82 2.90 -21.49 10.96
CA LYS A 82 2.84 -21.05 12.36
C LYS A 82 3.79 -19.87 12.63
N LEU A 83 5.02 -19.95 12.13
CA LEU A 83 6.01 -18.87 12.23
C LEU A 83 5.50 -17.57 11.58
N GLN A 84 4.97 -17.67 10.35
CA GLN A 84 4.43 -16.51 9.63
C GLN A 84 3.23 -15.90 10.33
N LEU A 85 2.28 -16.72 10.83
CA LEU A 85 1.12 -16.23 11.58
C LEU A 85 1.54 -15.52 12.87
N ALA A 86 2.50 -16.08 13.61
CA ALA A 86 3.02 -15.48 14.84
C ALA A 86 3.68 -14.13 14.56
N PHE A 87 4.52 -14.09 13.52
CA PHE A 87 5.25 -12.90 13.08
C PHE A 87 4.30 -11.79 12.62
N ILE A 88 3.39 -12.09 11.69
CA ILE A 88 2.51 -11.09 11.05
C ILE A 88 1.46 -10.52 12.01
N PHE A 89 1.11 -11.25 13.07
CA PHE A 89 0.19 -10.74 14.07
C PHE A 89 0.89 -10.28 15.36
N SER A 90 2.22 -10.13 15.33
CA SER A 90 3.04 -9.67 16.46
C SER A 90 2.73 -10.43 17.75
N ARG A 91 2.57 -11.76 17.65
CA ARG A 91 2.20 -12.62 18.78
C ARG A 91 3.45 -13.05 19.53
N SER A 92 3.36 -13.05 20.85
CA SER A 92 4.36 -13.66 21.72
C SER A 92 4.37 -15.17 21.48
N VAL A 93 5.55 -15.77 21.45
CA VAL A 93 5.70 -17.23 21.31
C VAL A 93 6.39 -17.83 22.53
N SER A 94 6.15 -19.12 22.78
CA SER A 94 6.81 -19.85 23.86
C SER A 94 8.27 -20.17 23.53
N ASP A 95 9.08 -20.35 24.57
CA ASP A 95 10.50 -20.72 24.41
C ASP A 95 10.64 -22.11 23.76
N GLU A 96 9.69 -23.01 24.04
CA GLU A 96 9.57 -24.31 23.37
C GLU A 96 9.38 -24.18 21.85
N PHE A 97 8.49 -23.28 21.41
CA PHE A 97 8.26 -23.03 19.98
C PHE A 97 9.52 -22.48 19.30
N VAL A 98 10.23 -21.57 19.97
CA VAL A 98 11.50 -21.03 19.49
C VAL A 98 12.55 -22.12 19.36
N GLN A 99 12.63 -23.05 20.31
CA GLN A 99 13.53 -24.19 20.23
C GLN A 99 13.17 -25.12 19.06
N MET A 100 11.88 -25.39 18.83
CA MET A 100 11.42 -26.14 17.66
C MET A 100 11.87 -25.49 16.35
N LEU A 101 11.75 -24.16 16.26
CA LEU A 101 12.17 -23.39 15.10
C LEU A 101 13.69 -23.43 14.89
N LYS A 102 14.47 -23.27 15.96
CA LYS A 102 15.94 -23.42 15.90
C LYS A 102 16.36 -24.83 15.47
N ASN A 103 15.69 -25.86 15.98
CA ASN A 103 15.94 -27.25 15.60
C ASN A 103 15.64 -27.50 14.10
N ALA A 104 14.64 -26.80 13.56
CA ALA A 104 14.34 -26.77 12.13
C ALA A 104 15.21 -25.77 11.34
N LYS A 105 16.30 -25.29 11.94
CA LYS A 105 17.32 -24.41 11.36
C LYS A 105 16.82 -23.04 10.90
N PHE A 106 15.76 -22.54 11.52
CA PHE A 106 15.39 -21.13 11.36
C PHE A 106 16.28 -20.24 12.24
N GLU A 107 16.79 -19.16 11.67
CA GLU A 107 17.43 -18.09 12.45
C GLU A 107 16.34 -17.17 12.98
N ILE A 108 16.27 -16.97 14.30
CA ILE A 108 15.18 -16.21 14.93
C ILE A 108 15.71 -15.25 15.98
N ASN A 109 15.19 -14.03 15.96
CA ASN A 109 15.41 -13.02 16.98
C ASN A 109 14.06 -12.58 17.58
N GLN A 110 13.99 -12.50 18.90
CA GLN A 110 12.80 -12.07 19.64
C GLN A 110 13.03 -10.72 20.34
N ASP A 111 11.93 -10.00 20.60
CA ASP A 111 11.94 -8.83 21.47
C ASP A 111 11.74 -9.17 22.95
N GLU A 112 11.76 -8.15 23.80
CA GLU A 112 11.51 -8.25 25.25
C GLU A 112 10.14 -8.85 25.61
N LYS A 113 9.16 -8.77 24.69
CA LYS A 113 7.81 -9.33 24.84
C LYS A 113 7.69 -10.72 24.22
N LYS A 114 8.82 -11.38 23.91
CA LYS A 114 8.91 -12.69 23.26
C LYS A 114 8.25 -12.75 21.87
N ARG A 115 8.10 -11.61 21.18
CA ARG A 115 7.59 -11.53 19.80
C ARG A 115 8.73 -11.68 18.83
N ILE A 116 8.53 -12.38 17.72
CA ILE A 116 9.57 -12.63 16.72
C ILE A 116 9.80 -11.36 15.90
N ARG A 117 10.94 -10.67 16.07
CA ARG A 117 11.32 -9.45 15.32
C ARG A 117 11.94 -9.75 13.97
N ARG A 118 12.69 -10.84 13.88
CA ARG A 118 13.41 -11.22 12.66
C ARG A 118 13.40 -12.73 12.53
N PHE A 119 13.22 -13.21 11.30
CA PHE A 119 13.56 -14.60 11.00
C PHE A 119 14.12 -14.79 9.59
N SER A 120 14.97 -15.79 9.44
CA SER A 120 15.49 -16.29 8.16
C SER A 120 15.29 -17.81 8.06
N THR A 121 15.05 -18.31 6.85
CA THR A 121 15.23 -19.72 6.51
C THR A 121 16.71 -20.05 6.34
N GLU A 122 17.10 -21.32 6.52
CA GLU A 122 18.50 -21.80 6.37
C GLU A 122 19.09 -21.44 5.00
N ASP A 123 18.28 -21.54 3.95
CA ASP A 123 18.66 -21.22 2.57
C ASP A 123 18.68 -19.70 2.26
N GLY A 124 18.25 -18.87 3.21
CA GLY A 124 18.12 -17.42 3.04
C GLY A 124 17.03 -17.00 2.04
N SER A 125 16.20 -17.91 1.55
CA SER A 125 15.14 -17.60 0.58
C SER A 125 14.05 -16.70 1.16
N ILE A 126 13.78 -16.84 2.46
CA ILE A 126 12.81 -16.03 3.18
C ILE A 126 13.52 -15.31 4.31
N PHE A 127 13.45 -13.98 4.26
CA PHE A 127 13.97 -13.09 5.28
C PHE A 127 12.90 -12.06 5.62
N ARG A 128 12.49 -11.98 6.89
CA ARG A 128 11.49 -10.98 7.33
C ARG A 128 11.96 -10.27 8.59
N PHE A 129 11.67 -8.98 8.67
CA PHE A 129 11.95 -8.11 9.82
C PHE A 129 10.74 -7.24 10.18
N SER A 130 10.54 -7.02 11.48
CA SER A 130 9.54 -6.11 12.02
C SER A 130 10.00 -5.52 13.35
N ASP A 131 9.79 -4.22 13.51
CA ASP A 131 10.00 -3.51 14.77
C ASP A 131 8.81 -3.68 15.75
N HIS A 132 7.71 -4.28 15.28
CA HIS A 132 6.43 -4.42 16.00
C HIS A 132 5.96 -3.13 16.67
N ASN A 133 6.23 -1.98 16.05
CA ASN A 133 5.79 -0.70 16.57
C ASN A 133 4.26 -0.64 16.55
N PRO A 134 3.59 -0.41 17.70
CA PRO A 134 2.12 -0.39 17.75
C PRO A 134 1.51 0.70 16.85
N ASN A 135 2.27 1.78 16.60
CA ASN A 135 1.84 2.92 15.78
C ASN A 135 2.12 2.72 14.30
N PHE A 136 3.13 1.91 13.98
CA PHE A 136 3.60 1.67 12.61
C PHE A 136 3.78 0.17 12.42
N LYS A 137 2.68 -0.53 12.15
CA LYS A 137 2.77 -1.93 11.72
C LYS A 137 3.14 -1.89 10.25
N TYR A 138 4.42 -1.73 9.92
CA TYR A 138 4.99 -2.04 8.62
C TYR A 138 5.75 -3.39 8.75
N PHE A 139 5.55 -4.31 7.81
CA PHE A 139 6.45 -5.45 7.65
C PHE A 139 7.48 -4.99 6.62
N GLU A 140 8.69 -4.67 7.09
CA GLU A 140 9.82 -4.49 6.17
C GLU A 140 10.33 -5.91 5.85
N GLY A 141 9.60 -6.56 4.93
CA GLY A 141 9.82 -7.95 4.56
C GLY A 141 9.55 -8.13 3.09
N VAL A 142 10.46 -7.62 2.25
CA VAL A 142 10.51 -7.99 0.84
C VAL A 142 10.81 -9.49 0.76
N LEU A 143 10.01 -10.26 0.02
CA LEU A 143 10.42 -11.58 -0.48
C LEU A 143 11.71 -11.36 -1.28
N CYS A 144 12.86 -11.62 -0.64
CA CYS A 144 14.16 -11.31 -1.20
C CYS A 144 14.49 -12.31 -2.31
N MET A 145 13.98 -12.06 -3.52
CA MET A 145 14.55 -12.66 -4.71
C MET A 145 15.89 -11.97 -5.01
N ASN A 146 16.96 -12.51 -4.43
CA ASN A 146 18.38 -12.29 -4.77
C ASN A 146 18.88 -10.82 -4.68
N GLY A 147 19.51 -10.43 -3.55
CA GLY A 147 20.34 -9.21 -3.54
C GLY A 147 20.86 -8.66 -2.21
N PHE A 148 20.47 -9.19 -1.04
CA PHE A 148 20.71 -8.49 0.24
C PHE A 148 22.01 -8.78 0.99
N SER A 149 22.96 -9.55 0.42
CA SER A 149 24.23 -9.85 1.09
C SER A 149 25.05 -8.60 1.50
N ASP A 150 24.86 -7.47 0.82
CA ASP A 150 25.64 -6.24 1.07
C ASP A 150 25.07 -5.32 2.17
N ARG A 151 23.83 -5.53 2.62
CA ARG A 151 23.24 -4.75 3.74
C ARG A 151 23.56 -5.38 5.10
N ILE A 152 23.58 -6.72 5.19
CA ILE A 152 23.90 -7.46 6.42
C ILE A 152 25.37 -7.26 6.82
N LYS A 153 26.28 -7.08 5.86
CA LYS A 153 27.68 -6.73 6.16
C LYS A 153 27.81 -5.35 6.84
N ARG A 154 27.02 -4.36 6.41
CA ARG A 154 27.05 -3.00 6.96
C ARG A 154 26.50 -2.90 8.39
N GLU A 155 25.44 -3.65 8.73
CA GLU A 155 24.92 -3.65 10.11
C GLU A 155 25.84 -4.41 11.07
N LYS A 156 26.48 -5.51 10.63
CA LYS A 156 27.50 -6.21 11.44
C LYS A 156 28.76 -5.36 11.67
N GLU A 157 29.13 -4.48 10.72
CA GLU A 157 30.23 -3.53 10.91
C GLU A 157 29.89 -2.41 11.89
N GLN A 158 28.61 -2.06 12.05
CA GLN A 158 28.17 -1.01 12.97
C GLN A 158 28.14 -1.49 14.44
N ASP A 159 27.72 -2.73 14.70
CA ASP A 159 27.74 -3.30 16.06
C ASP A 159 29.16 -3.59 16.58
N HIS A 160 30.17 -3.64 15.71
CA HIS A 160 31.58 -3.81 16.10
C HIS A 160 32.34 -2.50 16.35
N GLN A 161 31.82 -1.34 15.94
CA GLN A 161 32.51 -0.06 16.12
C GLN A 161 32.28 0.61 17.49
N ASP A 162 31.36 0.10 18.31
CA ASP A 162 31.05 0.66 19.63
C ASP A 162 31.85 0.04 20.81
N VAL A 163 32.86 -0.82 20.56
CA VAL A 163 33.65 -1.48 21.63
C VAL A 163 35.15 -1.16 21.57
N GLU A 164 35.61 -0.31 20.65
CA GLU A 164 37.06 -0.07 20.47
C GLU A 164 37.45 1.40 20.66
N TYR A 165 37.22 1.94 21.87
CA TYR A 165 37.93 3.10 22.38
C TYR A 165 38.13 2.99 23.89
N ASP A 166 39.11 2.19 24.30
CA ASP A 166 39.87 2.42 25.53
C ASP A 166 41.35 2.17 25.21
N ASN A 167 42.06 3.28 24.97
CA ASN A 167 43.50 3.27 24.74
C ASN A 167 44.25 3.33 26.09
N PRO A 168 45.47 2.77 26.19
CA PRO A 168 46.12 2.44 27.46
C PRO A 168 47.15 3.49 27.93
N GLY A 169 47.36 3.51 29.24
CA GLY A 169 48.65 3.80 29.88
C GLY A 169 48.69 4.99 30.84
N PRO A 170 49.75 5.15 31.66
CA PRO A 170 50.46 4.09 32.41
C PRO A 170 50.74 4.49 33.88
N GLU A 171 51.14 3.48 34.67
CA GLU A 171 52.09 3.58 35.79
C GLU A 171 51.69 4.37 37.06
N ILE A 172 51.71 3.70 38.23
CA ILE A 172 52.39 4.08 39.49
C ILE A 172 52.00 3.09 40.61
N THR A 173 52.99 2.26 40.95
CA THR A 173 53.46 1.92 42.31
C THR A 173 52.59 1.10 43.29
N GLU A 174 53.12 -0.11 43.52
CA GLU A 174 53.15 -0.93 44.75
C GLU A 174 52.58 -0.33 46.05
N ARG A 175 51.68 -1.09 46.71
CA ARG A 175 51.91 -1.52 48.10
C ARG A 175 50.97 -2.69 48.48
N ALA A 176 51.57 -3.77 48.97
CA ALA A 176 50.89 -4.90 49.59
C ALA A 176 50.34 -4.55 50.98
N GLU A 177 49.20 -5.14 51.37
CA GLU A 177 49.07 -6.05 52.52
C GLU A 177 47.60 -6.55 52.71
N PRO A 178 47.37 -7.63 53.50
CA PRO A 178 46.26 -8.59 53.36
C PRO A 178 45.19 -8.51 54.50
N MET A 179 44.25 -9.47 54.49
CA MET A 179 43.15 -9.71 55.45
C MET A 179 41.98 -8.69 55.35
N GLU A 180 40.71 -9.08 55.43
CA GLU A 180 40.11 -9.98 56.41
C GLU A 180 38.76 -10.53 55.92
N GLU A 181 38.50 -11.78 56.29
CA GLU A 181 37.23 -12.49 56.23
C GLU A 181 36.32 -11.96 57.34
N MET A 182 35.07 -11.59 57.02
CA MET A 182 34.08 -11.24 58.04
C MET A 182 32.73 -11.86 57.68
N GLN A 183 32.42 -12.95 58.39
CA GLN A 183 31.09 -13.48 58.63
C GLN A 183 30.37 -12.61 59.67
N GLU A 184 29.07 -12.39 59.45
CA GLU A 184 27.98 -12.10 60.40
C GLU A 184 26.72 -12.51 59.60
N GLU A 185 25.98 -13.60 59.80
CA GLU A 185 25.30 -14.20 60.96
C GLU A 185 24.44 -13.23 61.77
N ILE A 186 23.20 -13.68 62.10
CA ILE A 186 22.18 -13.12 63.03
C ILE A 186 21.14 -12.19 62.35
N ASP A 187 19.81 -12.32 62.51
CA ASP A 187 18.93 -13.30 63.17
C ASP A 187 17.52 -13.21 62.56
N GLU A 188 16.80 -14.33 62.65
CA GLU A 188 15.35 -14.44 62.46
C GLU A 188 14.61 -13.79 63.64
N GLU A 189 13.75 -12.80 63.38
CA GLU A 189 12.67 -12.44 64.30
C GLU A 189 11.30 -12.68 63.67
N VAL A 190 10.69 -13.74 64.22
CA VAL A 190 9.28 -14.10 64.22
C VAL A 190 8.42 -12.90 64.62
N ILE A 191 7.45 -12.54 63.79
CA ILE A 191 6.28 -11.78 64.25
C ILE A 191 5.04 -12.57 63.88
N GLU A 192 4.44 -13.12 64.93
CA GLU A 192 3.14 -13.78 64.97
C GLU A 192 2.00 -12.80 64.67
N ASP A 193 0.95 -13.35 64.05
CA ASP A 193 -0.40 -12.79 63.97
C ASP A 193 -0.92 -12.30 65.34
N PRO A 194 -1.81 -11.32 65.31
CA PRO A 194 -3.06 -11.54 66.04
C PRO A 194 -4.29 -11.34 65.16
N THR A 195 -5.09 -12.41 65.18
CA THR A 195 -6.49 -12.47 64.79
C THR A 195 -7.32 -11.57 65.72
N GLU A 196 -8.04 -10.60 65.17
CA GLU A 196 -9.23 -10.03 65.82
C GLU A 196 -10.37 -9.90 64.79
N ASP A 197 -11.51 -10.47 65.19
CA ASP A 197 -12.79 -10.57 64.50
C ASP A 197 -13.54 -9.22 64.36
N ILE A 198 -14.70 -9.26 63.67
CA ILE A 198 -15.90 -8.38 63.70
C ILE A 198 -16.09 -7.50 62.43
N PRO A 199 -17.31 -7.32 61.85
CA PRO A 199 -18.41 -8.25 61.58
C PRO A 199 -19.04 -8.10 60.16
N GLU A 200 -20.00 -8.99 59.92
CA GLU A 200 -21.14 -9.04 59.00
C GLU A 200 -21.75 -7.73 58.42
N GLU A 201 -22.36 -7.93 57.24
CA GLU A 201 -23.37 -7.12 56.53
C GLU A 201 -22.96 -5.81 55.83
N LEU A 202 -22.92 -5.87 54.50
CA LEU A 202 -23.66 -4.93 53.63
C LEU A 202 -23.75 -5.49 52.19
N LYS A 203 -24.95 -5.91 51.80
CA LYS A 203 -25.35 -6.25 50.42
C LYS A 203 -25.19 -5.02 49.50
N PRO A 204 -24.52 -5.11 48.34
CA PRO A 204 -24.67 -4.10 47.30
C PRO A 204 -26.04 -4.27 46.63
N LYS A 205 -26.81 -3.18 46.65
CA LYS A 205 -28.10 -3.05 45.97
C LYS A 205 -27.90 -3.15 44.47
N GLN A 206 -28.67 -4.06 43.89
CA GLN A 206 -28.91 -4.21 42.45
C GLN A 206 -29.64 -2.96 41.96
N GLU A 207 -28.97 -2.13 41.17
CA GLU A 207 -29.63 -1.06 40.44
C GLU A 207 -30.46 -1.67 39.31
N VAL A 208 -31.75 -1.37 39.38
CA VAL A 208 -32.79 -1.69 38.41
C VAL A 208 -32.63 -0.71 37.26
N ASP A 209 -32.24 -1.20 36.09
CA ASP A 209 -32.31 -0.43 34.86
C ASP A 209 -33.64 -0.78 34.18
N ASP A 210 -34.55 0.20 34.20
CA ASP A 210 -35.88 0.17 33.62
C ASP A 210 -35.79 0.08 32.09
N TYR A 211 -35.82 -1.14 31.54
CA TYR A 211 -36.11 -1.32 30.12
C TYR A 211 -37.56 -1.75 29.92
N SER A 212 -38.29 -0.84 29.30
CA SER A 212 -39.71 -0.89 29.01
C SER A 212 -40.14 -2.18 28.32
N ASP A 213 -41.17 -2.77 28.92
CA ASP A 213 -42.11 -3.69 28.34
C ASP A 213 -42.81 -3.03 27.13
N PHE A 214 -42.51 -3.53 25.93
CA PHE A 214 -43.37 -3.41 24.75
C PHE A 214 -43.58 -4.81 24.22
N GLY A 215 -44.62 -5.46 24.73
CA GLY A 215 -45.28 -6.57 24.05
C GLY A 215 -45.97 -6.07 22.79
N GLU A 216 -45.63 -6.68 21.65
CA GLU A 216 -46.60 -6.92 20.59
C GLU A 216 -46.31 -8.30 19.96
N ASP A 217 -47.24 -9.20 20.24
CA ASP A 217 -47.20 -10.63 19.97
C ASP A 217 -47.53 -10.89 18.49
N PHE A 218 -46.50 -11.09 17.65
CA PHE A 218 -46.66 -11.67 16.31
C PHE A 218 -46.17 -13.12 16.30
N ARG A 219 -46.99 -14.02 16.87
CA ARG A 219 -46.93 -15.46 16.54
C ARG A 219 -47.32 -15.65 15.07
N GLN A 220 -46.35 -15.60 14.16
CA GLN A 220 -46.50 -16.26 12.87
C GLN A 220 -46.41 -17.77 13.08
N GLY A 221 -47.52 -18.46 12.81
CA GLY A 221 -47.62 -19.91 12.88
C GLY A 221 -46.55 -20.60 12.03
N ALA A 222 -45.99 -21.67 12.58
CA ALA A 222 -45.12 -22.57 11.83
C ALA A 222 -45.87 -23.09 10.61
N PHE A 223 -45.37 -22.74 9.42
CA PHE A 223 -45.91 -23.23 8.16
C PHE A 223 -45.43 -24.67 7.94
N ASN A 224 -46.14 -25.63 8.54
CA ASN A 224 -45.99 -27.06 8.27
C ASN A 224 -46.83 -27.45 7.04
N GLY A 225 -46.59 -26.78 5.90
CA GLY A 225 -47.16 -27.18 4.62
C GLY A 225 -46.32 -28.29 3.99
N HIS A 226 -46.91 -29.46 3.78
CA HIS A 226 -46.32 -30.54 2.99
C HIS A 226 -46.12 -30.03 1.56
N ILE A 227 -44.87 -29.91 1.12
CA ILE A 227 -44.57 -29.61 -0.28
C ILE A 227 -44.80 -30.92 -1.04
N ASP A 228 -45.74 -30.89 -1.99
CA ASP A 228 -45.99 -31.98 -2.91
C ASP A 228 -45.06 -31.82 -4.12
N TYR A 229 -44.19 -32.82 -4.33
CA TYR A 229 -43.16 -32.78 -5.35
C TYR A 229 -43.66 -33.29 -6.70
N GLU A 230 -44.88 -33.83 -6.79
CA GLU A 230 -45.46 -34.35 -8.04
C GLU A 230 -45.95 -33.21 -8.97
N ASP A 231 -46.24 -32.02 -8.44
CA ASP A 231 -46.70 -30.86 -9.21
C ASP A 231 -45.59 -30.07 -9.93
N LEU A 232 -44.31 -30.36 -9.64
CA LEU A 232 -43.17 -29.67 -10.27
C LEU A 232 -42.82 -30.22 -11.65
N ASP A 233 -43.12 -31.50 -11.92
CA ASP A 233 -42.85 -32.12 -13.22
C ASP A 233 -43.91 -31.81 -14.28
N ALA A 234 -45.08 -31.30 -13.87
CA ALA A 234 -46.18 -30.94 -14.78
C ALA A 234 -46.07 -29.50 -15.34
N GLN A 235 -45.12 -28.68 -14.88
CA GLN A 235 -44.91 -27.33 -15.43
C GLN A 235 -44.13 -27.40 -16.74
N GLN A 236 -44.87 -27.44 -17.85
CA GLN A 236 -44.35 -27.29 -19.20
C GLN A 236 -43.73 -25.89 -19.36
N PHE A 237 -42.40 -25.85 -19.38
CA PHE A 237 -41.61 -24.62 -19.52
C PHE A 237 -41.66 -24.14 -20.99
N ASP A 238 -42.54 -23.19 -21.29
CA ASP A 238 -42.53 -22.50 -22.58
C ASP A 238 -41.32 -21.58 -22.68
N TYR A 239 -40.31 -22.01 -23.42
CA TYR A 239 -39.12 -21.22 -23.76
C TYR A 239 -39.48 -20.20 -24.85
N PRO A 240 -39.41 -18.88 -24.59
CA PRO A 240 -39.51 -17.89 -25.65
C PRO A 240 -38.22 -17.96 -26.47
N GLY A 241 -38.32 -18.47 -27.70
CA GLY A 241 -37.20 -18.72 -28.60
C GLY A 241 -36.36 -17.46 -28.86
N PHE A 242 -35.04 -17.62 -28.80
CA PHE A 242 -34.07 -16.63 -29.27
C PHE A 242 -34.27 -16.35 -30.77
N PRO A 243 -34.36 -15.08 -31.20
CA PRO A 243 -34.45 -14.78 -32.63
C PRO A 243 -33.11 -15.07 -33.33
N GLN A 244 -33.17 -15.97 -34.30
CA GLN A 244 -32.09 -16.30 -35.22
C GLN A 244 -31.77 -15.13 -36.17
N THR A 245 -30.49 -14.74 -36.17
CA THR A 245 -29.70 -14.21 -37.29
C THR A 245 -30.45 -13.49 -38.43
N ALA A 246 -30.50 -12.16 -38.38
CA ALA A 246 -30.70 -11.33 -39.57
C ALA A 246 -29.32 -10.83 -40.08
N ARG A 247 -28.98 -11.22 -41.31
CA ARG A 247 -27.82 -10.75 -42.08
C ARG A 247 -27.93 -9.24 -42.37
N PRO A 248 -26.84 -8.45 -42.29
CA PRO A 248 -26.81 -7.14 -42.91
C PRO A 248 -26.27 -7.25 -44.34
N GLU A 249 -27.16 -7.22 -45.33
CA GLU A 249 -26.80 -6.99 -46.73
C GLU A 249 -26.89 -5.48 -47.07
N THR A 250 -25.71 -4.93 -47.38
CA THR A 250 -25.41 -3.90 -48.39
C THR A 250 -26.06 -2.51 -48.37
N SER A 251 -25.15 -1.53 -48.34
CA SER A 251 -25.08 -0.33 -49.19
C SER A 251 -26.17 0.74 -49.08
N ILE A 252 -25.89 1.84 -48.38
CA ILE A 252 -26.36 3.18 -48.78
C ILE A 252 -25.27 4.24 -48.52
N ARG A 253 -24.57 4.58 -49.60
CA ARG A 253 -24.25 5.92 -50.12
C ARG A 253 -24.23 7.11 -49.14
N VAL A 254 -23.03 7.69 -49.04
CA VAL A 254 -22.67 9.04 -48.59
C VAL A 254 -23.69 10.12 -49.00
N GLN A 255 -24.21 10.89 -48.03
CA GLN A 255 -24.63 12.27 -48.26
C GLN A 255 -24.18 13.21 -47.12
N LYS A 256 -23.31 14.15 -47.50
CA LYS A 256 -22.96 15.37 -46.77
C LYS A 256 -24.23 16.15 -46.40
N ARG A 257 -24.45 16.39 -45.10
CA ARG A 257 -25.35 17.45 -44.65
C ARG A 257 -24.53 18.56 -44.01
N ARG A 258 -24.32 19.63 -44.78
CA ARG A 258 -23.88 20.93 -44.29
C ARG A 258 -25.01 21.51 -43.41
N GLN A 259 -24.67 22.02 -42.24
CA GLN A 259 -25.49 23.02 -41.58
C GLN A 259 -24.71 24.34 -41.57
N SER A 260 -25.25 25.29 -42.31
CA SER A 260 -24.90 26.71 -42.29
C SER A 260 -25.96 27.43 -41.48
N SER A 261 -25.58 28.07 -40.38
CA SER A 261 -26.34 29.15 -39.76
C SER A 261 -25.66 30.48 -40.10
N SER A 262 -26.31 31.19 -41.02
CA SER A 262 -26.03 32.57 -41.38
C SER A 262 -26.60 33.48 -40.29
N THR A 263 -25.79 34.40 -39.77
CA THR A 263 -26.30 35.70 -39.32
C THR A 263 -25.40 36.79 -39.87
N ASP A 264 -26.12 37.74 -40.47
CA ASP A 264 -25.72 38.83 -41.35
C ASP A 264 -25.36 40.10 -40.54
N ARG A 265 -24.69 41.04 -41.22
CA ARG A 265 -24.27 42.42 -40.86
C ARG A 265 -22.98 42.56 -40.03
N GLY A 266 -21.98 43.35 -40.41
CA GLY A 266 -21.78 44.23 -41.56
C GLY A 266 -20.60 45.20 -41.32
N LYS A 267 -20.06 45.74 -42.42
CA LYS A 267 -19.20 46.96 -42.56
C LYS A 267 -17.71 46.93 -42.15
N ARG A 268 -16.88 46.61 -43.16
CA ARG A 268 -15.98 47.52 -43.93
C ARG A 268 -15.20 48.62 -43.16
N ALA A 269 -13.87 48.48 -43.09
CA ALA A 269 -12.92 49.53 -43.45
C ALA A 269 -11.54 48.90 -43.78
N LYS A 270 -10.94 49.42 -44.85
CA LYS A 270 -9.71 49.01 -45.52
C LYS A 270 -8.70 50.13 -45.28
N THR A 271 -7.48 49.80 -44.84
CA THR A 271 -6.34 50.70 -45.04
C THR A 271 -5.07 49.89 -45.24
N ASP A 272 -4.46 50.13 -46.39
CA ASP A 272 -3.19 49.59 -46.85
C ASP A 272 -2.00 50.35 -46.23
N SER A 273 -0.86 49.65 -46.16
CA SER A 273 0.53 50.13 -46.24
C SER A 273 1.05 51.13 -45.18
N ILE A 274 2.25 50.85 -44.68
CA ILE A 274 3.47 51.62 -45.02
C ILE A 274 4.69 50.92 -44.40
N GLU A 275 5.68 50.69 -45.26
CA GLU A 275 7.07 50.36 -44.94
C GLU A 275 7.69 51.44 -44.05
N ASN A 276 8.61 51.06 -43.15
CA ASN A 276 9.78 51.90 -42.91
C ASN A 276 10.96 51.09 -42.33
N SER A 277 11.92 50.94 -43.21
CA SER A 277 13.38 50.80 -43.13
C SER A 277 14.12 51.36 -41.91
N SER A 278 15.38 50.90 -41.78
CA SER A 278 16.57 51.59 -41.22
C SER A 278 16.75 51.49 -39.70
N ASN A 279 17.88 51.10 -39.06
CA ASN A 279 19.34 51.12 -39.33
C ASN A 279 20.02 49.98 -38.54
N GLN A 280 20.87 49.12 -39.13
CA GLN A 280 22.35 49.18 -39.17
C GLN A 280 23.10 49.88 -38.00
N ASN A 281 23.94 49.08 -37.29
CA ASN A 281 25.34 49.30 -36.86
C ASN A 281 25.61 48.29 -35.71
N GLY A 282 26.59 47.38 -35.70
CA GLY A 282 27.87 47.32 -36.39
C GLY A 282 29.00 47.73 -35.44
N SER A 283 29.63 46.78 -34.73
CA SER A 283 31.11 46.64 -34.58
C SER A 283 31.49 45.67 -33.44
N MET A 284 32.31 44.69 -33.81
CA MET A 284 33.17 43.85 -32.96
C MET A 284 34.48 44.62 -32.59
N PRO A 285 35.59 43.97 -32.16
CA PRO A 285 36.04 43.86 -30.77
C PRO A 285 37.38 44.62 -30.55
N LEU A 286 37.85 44.72 -29.31
CA LEU A 286 39.25 45.10 -29.07
C LEU A 286 39.88 44.25 -27.98
N GLU A 287 40.97 43.64 -28.44
CA GLU A 287 41.94 42.75 -27.84
C GLU A 287 42.96 43.55 -27.02
N ALA A 288 43.29 43.08 -25.82
CA ALA A 288 44.58 43.33 -25.18
C ALA A 288 44.80 42.34 -24.02
N ALA A 289 45.77 41.45 -24.19
CA ALA A 289 46.40 40.60 -23.16
C ALA A 289 47.50 41.39 -22.40
N PRO A 290 48.37 40.76 -21.58
CA PRO A 290 48.15 39.88 -20.43
C PRO A 290 48.90 40.38 -19.17
N ALA A 291 48.56 39.88 -17.97
CA ALA A 291 49.49 39.95 -16.83
C ALA A 291 49.33 38.74 -15.90
N ASN A 292 50.47 38.07 -15.74
CA ASN A 292 50.77 36.94 -14.89
C ASN A 292 50.24 37.05 -13.45
N ALA A 293 49.62 35.99 -12.96
CA ALA A 293 49.75 35.60 -11.56
C ALA A 293 49.60 34.07 -11.44
N LEU A 294 50.70 33.43 -11.06
CA LEU A 294 50.79 32.05 -10.60
C LEU A 294 49.75 31.83 -9.48
N SER A 295 48.81 30.91 -9.68
CA SER A 295 48.07 30.30 -8.57
C SER A 295 48.33 28.79 -8.60
N THR A 296 48.87 28.32 -7.48
CA THR A 296 49.15 26.94 -7.15
C THR A 296 47.89 26.09 -7.29
N ILE A 297 47.91 25.14 -8.22
CA ILE A 297 46.83 24.17 -8.42
C ILE A 297 47.01 23.08 -7.36
N GLU A 298 46.27 23.18 -6.25
CA GLU A 298 45.94 22.02 -5.44
C GLU A 298 44.81 21.25 -6.14
N THR A 299 45.20 20.22 -6.88
CA THR A 299 44.29 19.28 -7.54
C THR A 299 43.65 18.36 -6.49
N THR A 300 42.77 18.90 -5.64
CA THR A 300 41.82 18.10 -4.88
C THR A 300 40.73 17.67 -5.85
N SER A 301 40.83 16.44 -6.36
CA SER A 301 39.79 15.79 -7.15
C SER A 301 38.54 15.62 -6.30
N ARG A 302 37.72 16.67 -6.25
CA ARG A 302 36.36 16.64 -5.74
C ARG A 302 35.58 15.72 -6.65
N ILE A 303 35.33 14.49 -6.18
CA ILE A 303 34.45 13.53 -6.83
C ILE A 303 33.07 14.20 -6.91
N THR A 304 32.79 14.85 -8.04
CA THR A 304 31.46 15.36 -8.37
C THR A 304 30.59 14.14 -8.59
N THR A 305 29.75 13.84 -7.60
CA THR A 305 28.68 12.85 -7.76
C THR A 305 27.94 13.17 -9.07
N PRO A 306 27.77 12.20 -9.98
CA PRO A 306 27.12 12.44 -11.26
C PRO A 306 25.74 13.06 -11.00
N ASP A 307 25.51 14.24 -11.58
CA ASP A 307 24.29 15.01 -11.39
C ASP A 307 23.10 14.13 -11.77
N GLU A 308 22.22 13.85 -10.81
CA GLU A 308 21.08 12.97 -11.04
C GLU A 308 20.20 13.59 -12.14
N PRO A 309 19.76 12.81 -13.15
CA PRO A 309 18.93 13.34 -14.21
C PRO A 309 17.62 13.91 -13.65
N LYS A 310 17.25 15.08 -14.15
CA LYS A 310 16.12 15.89 -13.69
C LYS A 310 15.09 16.04 -14.80
N ILE A 311 13.83 15.83 -14.44
CA ILE A 311 12.66 15.99 -15.28
C ILE A 311 12.05 17.37 -15.05
N ASN A 312 11.71 18.09 -16.13
CA ASN A 312 10.95 19.34 -16.02
C ASN A 312 9.48 19.04 -15.66
N VAL A 313 8.99 19.62 -14.56
CA VAL A 313 7.61 19.42 -14.09
C VAL A 313 6.59 19.98 -15.10
N LEU A 314 6.93 21.04 -15.85
CA LEU A 314 6.07 21.59 -16.90
C LEU A 314 5.83 20.56 -18.01
N SER A 315 6.88 19.85 -18.43
CA SER A 315 6.77 18.78 -19.43
C SER A 315 5.89 17.64 -18.93
N LEU A 316 6.04 17.25 -17.65
CA LEU A 316 5.18 16.25 -17.03
C LEU A 316 3.69 16.66 -17.09
N LEU A 317 3.37 17.90 -16.73
CA LEU A 317 2.00 18.42 -16.76
C LEU A 317 1.41 18.43 -18.17
N THR A 318 2.19 18.86 -19.18
CA THR A 318 1.75 18.83 -20.59
C THR A 318 1.46 17.41 -21.08
N HIS A 319 2.25 16.42 -20.66
CA HIS A 319 1.98 15.03 -20.99
C HIS A 319 0.73 14.48 -20.29
N ILE A 320 0.48 14.87 -19.03
CA ILE A 320 -0.76 14.52 -18.32
C ILE A 320 -1.98 15.16 -18.99
N GLU A 321 -1.91 16.43 -19.39
CA GLU A 321 -2.96 17.11 -20.15
C GLU A 321 -3.28 16.38 -21.46
N THR A 322 -2.24 15.98 -22.21
CA THR A 322 -2.40 15.22 -23.46
C THR A 322 -3.12 13.88 -23.24
N ILE A 323 -2.76 13.16 -22.16
CA ILE A 323 -3.42 11.90 -21.80
C ILE A 323 -4.88 12.14 -21.37
N ALA A 324 -5.13 13.22 -20.62
CA ALA A 324 -6.48 13.58 -20.20
C ALA A 324 -7.39 13.85 -21.40
N MET A 325 -6.90 14.62 -22.39
CA MET A 325 -7.61 14.87 -23.64
C MET A 325 -7.90 13.58 -24.42
N TYR A 326 -6.94 12.65 -24.49
CA TYR A 326 -7.10 11.39 -25.23
C TYR A 326 -8.24 10.51 -24.70
N TYR A 327 -8.48 10.56 -23.39
CA TYR A 327 -9.51 9.76 -22.71
C TYR A 327 -10.75 10.57 -22.31
N ASP A 328 -10.92 11.78 -22.83
CA ASP A 328 -12.03 12.70 -22.50
C ASP A 328 -12.19 12.94 -20.98
N LEU A 329 -11.07 13.03 -20.24
CA LEU A 329 -11.04 13.26 -18.80
C LEU A 329 -11.11 14.77 -18.48
N GLU A 330 -12.25 15.40 -18.79
CA GLU A 330 -12.43 16.86 -18.76
C GLU A 330 -11.98 17.53 -17.45
N ASN A 331 -12.24 16.89 -16.30
CA ASN A 331 -11.82 17.43 -15.00
C ASN A 331 -10.30 17.40 -14.80
N LEU A 332 -9.63 16.34 -15.27
CA LEU A 332 -8.17 16.23 -15.20
C LEU A 332 -7.50 17.19 -16.18
N GLU A 333 -8.05 17.31 -17.39
CA GLU A 333 -7.59 18.26 -18.41
C GLU A 333 -7.59 19.68 -17.85
N LYS A 334 -8.73 20.17 -17.34
CA LYS A 334 -8.84 21.51 -16.73
C LYS A 334 -7.83 21.74 -15.61
N LYS A 335 -7.61 20.73 -14.75
CA LYS A 335 -6.62 20.80 -13.67
C LYS A 335 -5.20 20.90 -14.22
N ALA A 336 -4.86 20.12 -15.23
CA ALA A 336 -3.55 20.12 -15.87
C ALA A 336 -3.29 21.46 -16.58
N SER A 337 -4.26 21.97 -17.37
CA SER A 337 -4.15 23.28 -18.03
C SER A 337 -3.95 24.41 -17.04
N LEU A 338 -4.70 24.39 -15.91
CA LEU A 338 -4.56 25.38 -14.85
C LEU A 338 -3.16 25.32 -14.19
N ALA A 339 -2.66 24.10 -13.93
CA ALA A 339 -1.32 23.89 -13.38
C ALA A 339 -0.23 24.41 -14.35
N ILE A 340 -0.35 24.11 -15.64
CA ILE A 340 0.55 24.58 -16.70
C ILE A 340 0.57 26.11 -16.75
N LYS A 341 -0.59 26.76 -16.70
CA LYS A 341 -0.71 28.23 -16.71
C LYS A 341 0.00 28.84 -15.50
N LYS A 342 -0.33 28.38 -14.28
CA LYS A 342 0.29 28.90 -13.05
C LYS A 342 1.80 28.66 -13.03
N MET A 343 2.29 27.53 -13.54
CA MET A 343 3.71 27.24 -13.57
C MET A 343 4.46 28.17 -14.55
N LYS A 344 3.85 28.51 -15.69
CA LYS A 344 4.38 29.53 -16.62
C LYS A 344 4.40 30.92 -15.98
N ASP A 345 3.34 31.29 -15.26
CA ASP A 345 3.23 32.60 -14.60
C ASP A 345 4.23 32.75 -13.43
N SER A 346 4.64 31.65 -12.79
CA SER A 346 5.58 31.68 -11.67
C SER A 346 7.05 31.87 -12.04
N GLU A 347 7.42 31.70 -13.32
CA GLU A 347 8.81 31.64 -13.81
C GLU A 347 9.73 30.60 -13.11
N GLU A 348 9.20 29.80 -12.18
CA GLU A 348 9.94 28.76 -11.45
C GLU A 348 10.13 27.50 -12.30
N ASN A 349 11.36 27.24 -12.73
CA ASN A 349 11.75 25.99 -13.40
C ASN A 349 11.87 24.83 -12.41
N LYS A 350 10.73 24.31 -11.94
CA LYS A 350 10.72 23.16 -11.04
C LYS A 350 11.15 21.89 -11.76
N THR A 351 11.97 21.11 -11.06
CA THR A 351 12.47 19.83 -11.54
C THR A 351 12.11 18.72 -10.57
N LEU A 352 11.98 17.51 -11.10
CA LEU A 352 11.70 16.28 -10.38
C LEU A 352 12.84 15.29 -10.69
N SER A 353 13.43 14.64 -9.69
CA SER A 353 14.44 13.62 -9.98
C SER A 353 13.82 12.42 -10.71
N VAL A 354 14.55 11.82 -11.65
CA VAL A 354 14.07 10.64 -12.39
C VAL A 354 13.71 9.50 -11.44
N LYS A 355 14.46 9.28 -10.35
CA LYS A 355 14.12 8.26 -9.35
C LYS A 355 12.77 8.53 -8.68
N LYS A 356 12.52 9.77 -8.26
CA LYS A 356 11.25 10.13 -7.64
C LYS A 356 10.08 9.99 -8.62
N PHE A 357 10.27 10.40 -9.88
CA PHE A 357 9.29 10.16 -10.94
C PHE A 357 8.98 8.67 -11.14
N SER A 358 10.02 7.84 -11.20
CA SER A 358 9.90 6.39 -11.39
C SER A 358 9.07 5.75 -10.27
N TYR A 359 9.38 6.08 -9.02
CA TYR A 359 8.63 5.63 -7.86
C TYR A 359 7.14 6.02 -7.94
N LEU A 360 6.85 7.29 -8.28
CA LEU A 360 5.47 7.77 -8.36
C LEU A 360 4.68 7.08 -9.47
N ILE A 361 5.29 6.87 -10.64
CA ILE A 361 4.65 6.13 -11.75
C ILE A 361 4.36 4.69 -11.35
N ILE A 362 5.32 4.01 -10.72
CA ILE A 362 5.13 2.62 -10.28
C ILE A 362 3.99 2.55 -9.24
N ALA A 363 3.95 3.46 -8.27
CA ALA A 363 2.86 3.53 -7.29
C ALA A 363 1.49 3.79 -7.97
N SER A 364 1.43 4.70 -8.95
CA SER A 364 0.22 4.95 -9.74
C SER A 364 -0.23 3.71 -10.53
N LEU A 365 0.71 2.96 -11.13
CA LEU A 365 0.41 1.73 -11.88
C LEU A 365 -0.11 0.62 -10.97
N ILE A 366 0.48 0.44 -9.78
CA ILE A 366 0.00 -0.53 -8.78
C ILE A 366 -1.44 -0.18 -8.36
N SER A 367 -1.73 1.10 -8.10
CA SER A 367 -3.09 1.55 -7.76
C SER A 367 -4.10 1.26 -8.87
N ILE A 368 -3.73 1.48 -10.13
CA ILE A 368 -4.57 1.15 -11.29
C ILE A 368 -4.83 -0.35 -11.38
N GLU A 369 -3.80 -1.17 -11.17
CA GLU A 369 -3.87 -2.62 -11.25
C GLU A 369 -4.72 -3.25 -10.14
N GLU A 370 -4.57 -2.78 -8.90
CA GLU A 370 -5.33 -3.24 -7.72
C GLU A 370 -6.84 -2.94 -7.87
N ASN A 371 -7.20 -1.92 -8.64
CA ASN A 371 -8.58 -1.46 -8.81
C ASN A 371 -9.14 -1.76 -10.21
N ARG A 372 -8.55 -2.72 -10.93
CA ARG A 372 -9.08 -3.16 -12.23
C ARG A 372 -10.43 -3.85 -12.07
N ILE A 373 -11.29 -3.64 -13.06
CA ILE A 373 -12.59 -4.30 -13.18
C ILE A 373 -12.64 -5.11 -14.48
N ARG A 374 -13.64 -5.97 -14.63
CA ARG A 374 -13.92 -6.55 -15.96
C ARG A 374 -14.25 -5.42 -16.93
N GLN A 375 -13.75 -5.50 -18.17
CA GLN A 375 -14.01 -4.49 -19.19
C GLN A 375 -15.52 -4.27 -19.37
N THR A 376 -15.96 -3.02 -19.19
CA THR A 376 -17.30 -2.52 -19.51
C THR A 376 -17.21 -1.43 -20.57
N GLU A 377 -18.35 -1.08 -21.18
CA GLU A 377 -18.46 0.02 -22.15
C GLU A 377 -18.01 1.38 -21.58
N SER A 378 -18.18 1.57 -20.27
CA SER A 378 -17.81 2.81 -19.56
C SER A 378 -16.38 2.80 -18.98
N SER A 379 -15.68 1.67 -19.07
CA SER A 379 -14.33 1.52 -18.52
C SER A 379 -13.27 1.72 -19.60
N ILE A 380 -12.13 2.28 -19.20
CA ILE A 380 -10.98 2.44 -20.09
C ILE A 380 -10.21 1.12 -20.08
N SER A 381 -9.89 0.57 -21.24
CA SER A 381 -9.05 -0.63 -21.33
C SER A 381 -7.70 -0.43 -20.64
N LEU A 382 -7.38 -1.32 -19.70
CA LEU A 382 -6.11 -1.31 -18.97
C LEU A 382 -4.91 -1.38 -19.93
N LYS A 383 -5.02 -2.23 -20.96
CA LYS A 383 -4.02 -2.34 -22.04
C LYS A 383 -3.81 -1.01 -22.77
N SER A 384 -4.90 -0.27 -23.02
CA SER A 384 -4.82 1.07 -23.61
C SER A 384 -4.09 2.02 -22.66
N ILE A 385 -4.46 2.06 -21.38
CA ILE A 385 -3.83 2.94 -20.37
C ILE A 385 -2.31 2.69 -20.31
N LEU A 386 -1.88 1.43 -20.19
CA LEU A 386 -0.46 1.10 -20.09
C LEU A 386 0.32 1.54 -21.34
N LYS A 387 -0.25 1.36 -22.55
CA LYS A 387 0.36 1.83 -23.80
C LYS A 387 0.48 3.35 -23.84
N HIS A 388 -0.55 4.08 -23.44
CA HIS A 388 -0.55 5.54 -23.46
C HIS A 388 0.37 6.14 -22.40
N LEU A 389 0.41 5.59 -21.17
CA LEU A 389 1.39 5.97 -20.16
C LEU A 389 2.82 5.73 -20.65
N LYS A 390 3.09 4.59 -21.30
CA LYS A 390 4.41 4.32 -21.90
C LYS A 390 4.77 5.35 -22.96
N LEU A 391 3.86 5.62 -23.89
CA LEU A 391 4.12 6.44 -25.08
C LEU A 391 4.20 7.93 -24.76
N PHE A 392 3.27 8.44 -23.95
CA PHE A 392 3.09 9.87 -23.73
C PHE A 392 3.70 10.36 -22.43
N LEU A 393 3.96 9.50 -21.44
CA LEU A 393 4.47 9.94 -20.14
C LEU A 393 5.88 9.42 -19.85
N ILE A 394 6.08 8.10 -19.89
CA ILE A 394 7.35 7.50 -19.45
C ILE A 394 8.46 7.69 -20.48
N ARG A 395 8.19 7.38 -21.76
CA ARG A 395 9.19 7.50 -22.83
C ARG A 395 9.71 8.93 -23.00
N PRO A 396 8.86 9.99 -23.05
CA PRO A 396 9.36 11.36 -23.20
C PRO A 396 10.16 11.86 -21.99
N LEU A 397 9.92 11.31 -20.80
CA LEU A 397 10.55 11.76 -19.55
C LEU A 397 11.78 10.92 -19.14
N GLY A 398 12.12 9.87 -19.90
CA GLY A 398 13.41 9.18 -19.80
C GLY A 398 13.63 8.33 -18.55
N SER A 399 12.58 7.75 -17.97
CA SER A 399 12.73 6.78 -16.87
C SER A 399 12.84 5.35 -17.39
N GLU A 400 14.06 4.80 -17.40
CA GLU A 400 14.32 3.40 -17.81
C GLU A 400 13.65 2.39 -16.87
N GLU A 401 13.68 2.63 -15.56
CA GLU A 401 13.06 1.76 -14.56
C GLU A 401 11.54 1.65 -14.76
N ALA A 402 10.86 2.81 -14.93
CA ALA A 402 9.43 2.81 -15.20
C ALA A 402 9.13 2.20 -16.59
N MET A 403 10.03 2.35 -17.55
CA MET A 403 9.89 1.79 -18.91
C MET A 403 9.98 0.27 -18.91
N GLU A 404 10.90 -0.32 -18.16
CA GLU A 404 11.00 -1.77 -17.97
C GLU A 404 9.76 -2.31 -17.25
N PHE A 405 9.37 -1.67 -16.15
CA PHE A 405 8.19 -2.06 -15.37
C PHE A 405 6.91 -2.06 -16.22
N ILE A 406 6.64 -0.97 -16.94
CA ILE A 406 5.42 -0.88 -17.76
C ILE A 406 5.46 -1.84 -18.95
N SER A 407 6.64 -2.12 -19.52
CA SER A 407 6.78 -3.09 -20.60
C SER A 407 6.49 -4.52 -20.14
N ARG A 408 6.91 -4.86 -18.91
CA ARG A 408 6.53 -6.13 -18.26
C ARG A 408 5.01 -6.22 -18.07
N LYS A 409 4.37 -5.18 -17.53
CA LYS A 409 2.91 -5.14 -17.34
C LYS A 409 2.12 -5.23 -18.65
N ILE A 410 2.57 -4.57 -19.72
CA ILE A 410 1.91 -4.68 -21.04
C ILE A 410 1.90 -6.13 -21.55
N ARG A 411 2.98 -6.90 -21.31
CA ARG A 411 3.04 -8.32 -21.70
C ARG A 411 2.14 -9.20 -20.84
N GLU A 412 2.09 -8.93 -19.53
CA GLU A 412 1.21 -9.64 -18.59
C GLU A 412 -0.27 -9.50 -19.00
N PHE A 413 -0.69 -8.28 -19.34
CA PHE A 413 -2.07 -7.96 -19.73
C PHE A 413 -2.35 -8.08 -21.24
N GLU A 414 -1.54 -8.81 -22.01
CA GLU A 414 -1.71 -8.85 -23.46
C GLU A 414 -3.04 -9.51 -23.89
N ASN A 415 -3.47 -10.53 -23.14
CA ASN A 415 -4.63 -11.38 -23.45
C ASN A 415 -5.82 -11.19 -22.48
N GLU A 416 -5.79 -10.15 -21.66
CA GLU A 416 -6.78 -9.93 -20.61
C GLU A 416 -7.68 -8.72 -20.89
N ASP A 417 -8.99 -8.92 -20.79
CA ASP A 417 -10.00 -7.87 -20.98
C ASP A 417 -10.35 -7.18 -19.65
N TYR A 418 -9.35 -6.50 -19.09
CA TYR A 418 -9.50 -5.67 -17.90
C TYR A 418 -9.71 -4.20 -18.26
N GLY A 419 -10.65 -3.58 -17.55
CA GLY A 419 -10.95 -2.17 -17.62
C GLY A 419 -10.60 -1.45 -16.32
N VAL A 420 -10.51 -0.12 -16.40
CA VAL A 420 -10.26 0.78 -15.28
C VAL A 420 -11.32 1.87 -15.30
N PRO A 421 -11.97 2.18 -14.15
CA PRO A 421 -12.89 3.31 -14.07
C PRO A 421 -12.19 4.63 -14.44
N PRO A 422 -12.76 5.47 -15.33
CA PRO A 422 -12.13 6.73 -15.76
C PRO A 422 -11.76 7.67 -14.62
N ASN A 423 -12.62 7.74 -13.60
CA ASN A 423 -12.41 8.51 -12.37
C ASN A 423 -11.18 8.02 -11.58
N LEU A 424 -10.99 6.71 -11.44
CA LEU A 424 -9.81 6.16 -10.77
C LEU A 424 -8.51 6.50 -11.54
N PHE A 425 -8.54 6.38 -12.87
CA PHE A 425 -7.38 6.74 -13.69
C PHE A 425 -7.06 8.24 -13.57
N SER A 426 -8.09 9.09 -13.61
CA SER A 426 -7.99 10.53 -13.37
C SER A 426 -7.40 10.86 -11.98
N ASP A 427 -7.85 10.19 -10.93
CA ASP A 427 -7.37 10.41 -9.56
C ASP A 427 -5.90 9.98 -9.39
N SER A 428 -5.49 8.91 -10.07
CA SER A 428 -4.09 8.44 -10.08
C SER A 428 -3.16 9.47 -10.73
N LEU A 429 -3.55 10.05 -11.88
CA LEU A 429 -2.79 11.13 -12.53
C LEU A 429 -2.84 12.44 -11.74
N THR A 430 -3.96 12.75 -11.09
CA THR A 430 -4.06 13.89 -10.17
C THR A 430 -3.08 13.73 -9.00
N SER A 431 -2.97 12.52 -8.44
CA SER A 431 -2.02 12.22 -7.35
C SER A 431 -0.57 12.42 -7.79
N LEU A 432 -0.25 12.04 -9.03
CA LEU A 432 1.06 12.29 -9.63
C LEU A 432 1.34 13.81 -9.74
N MET A 433 0.36 14.61 -10.16
CA MET A 433 0.48 16.07 -10.18
C MET A 433 0.69 16.63 -8.76
N ILE A 434 -0.04 16.16 -7.76
CA ILE A 434 0.11 16.60 -6.36
C ILE A 434 1.52 16.33 -5.83
N ALA A 435 2.08 15.15 -6.12
CA ALA A 435 3.40 14.76 -5.64
C ALA A 435 4.56 15.64 -6.18
N THR A 436 4.32 16.42 -7.23
CA THR A 436 5.26 17.44 -7.73
C THR A 436 5.34 18.68 -6.84
N GLY A 437 4.45 18.82 -5.85
CA GLY A 437 4.42 19.93 -4.91
C GLY A 437 3.75 21.21 -5.43
N PHE A 438 3.19 21.18 -6.64
CA PHE A 438 2.55 22.36 -7.25
C PHE A 438 1.03 22.41 -7.04
N TYR A 439 0.39 21.26 -6.80
CA TYR A 439 -1.07 21.17 -6.80
C TYR A 439 -1.75 21.87 -5.62
N ASN A 440 -1.09 21.99 -4.46
CA ASN A 440 -1.65 22.66 -3.29
C ASN A 440 -1.97 24.15 -3.52
N GLN A 441 -1.54 24.72 -4.65
CA GLN A 441 -1.85 26.09 -5.06
C GLN A 441 -3.08 26.17 -5.99
N LEU A 442 -3.72 25.05 -6.35
CA LEU A 442 -4.83 24.99 -7.32
C LEU A 442 -6.22 24.96 -6.67
N GLU A 443 -6.29 24.65 -5.37
CA GLU A 443 -7.44 24.98 -4.50
C GLU A 443 -7.40 26.47 -4.16
#